data_AF-A0A829CFM4-F1
#
_entry.id   AF-A0A829CFM4-F1
#
_cell.length_a   1.000
_cell.length_b   1.000
_cell.length_c   1.000
_cell.angle_alpha   90.00
_cell.angle_beta   90.00
_cell.angle_gamma   90.00
#
_symmetry.space_group_name_H-M   'P 1'
#
loop_
_entity.id
_entity.type
_entity.pdbx_description
1 polymer ?
#
loop_
_entity_poly.entity_id
_entity_poly.type
_entity_poly.pdbx_seq_one_letter_code
_entity_poly.pdbx_strand_id
1 'polypeptide(L)'
;MYAPLVSLMITVPVFGQHEYTHALVADLEREGADYLIVDNRGDYPRIGTERVSTPGENLGWAGGSELGFRLAFAEGYSHAMTLNNDTRVSKGFVAALLDSRLPADAGMVGPMFDVGFPFAVADEKPDAESYVPRARYRKVPAVEGTALVMSRDCWDAVGGMDLSTFGRYGWGLDLDLALRARKSGYGLYTTEMAYINHFGRKTANTHFGGHRYHWGASAAMIRGLRRTHGWPAAMGILREMGMAHHRKWHKSFPLTCPASC
;
A
#
# COMPACT_ATOMS: atom_id res chain seq x y z
N MET A 1 -17.21 27.15 -3.01
CA MET A 1 -15.83 26.62 -2.89
C MET A 1 -15.88 25.24 -3.52
N TYR A 2 -15.29 25.04 -4.70
CA TYR A 2 -15.29 23.73 -5.36
C TYR A 2 -14.49 22.75 -4.49
N ALA A 3 -15.02 21.55 -4.24
CA ALA A 3 -14.23 20.49 -3.62
C ALA A 3 -12.98 20.26 -4.48
N PRO A 4 -11.77 20.15 -3.88
CA PRO A 4 -10.57 19.88 -4.65
C PRO A 4 -10.75 18.59 -5.46
N LEU A 5 -10.27 18.59 -6.70
CA LEU A 5 -10.31 17.42 -7.57
C LEU A 5 -9.54 16.27 -6.90
N VAL A 6 -10.23 15.15 -6.67
CA VAL A 6 -9.61 13.92 -6.18
C VAL A 6 -8.81 13.30 -7.32
N SER A 7 -7.54 13.00 -7.09
CA SER A 7 -6.58 12.49 -8.07
C SER A 7 -5.55 11.63 -7.37
N LEU A 8 -5.05 10.60 -8.05
CA LEU A 8 -4.13 9.62 -7.50
C LEU A 8 -3.01 9.31 -8.49
N MET A 9 -1.76 9.39 -8.04
CA MET A 9 -0.63 8.81 -8.76
C MET A 9 -0.20 7.50 -8.10
N ILE A 10 -0.17 6.41 -8.87
CA ILE A 10 0.25 5.08 -8.41
C ILE A 10 1.72 4.85 -8.78
N THR A 11 2.57 4.66 -7.78
CA THR A 11 3.98 4.35 -7.98
C THR A 11 4.22 2.86 -7.87
N VAL A 12 4.91 2.30 -8.86
CA VAL A 12 5.30 0.89 -8.92
C VAL A 12 6.83 0.78 -8.90
N PRO A 13 7.45 0.52 -7.74
CA PRO A 13 8.88 0.22 -7.66
C PRO A 13 9.17 -1.14 -8.31
N VAL A 14 10.11 -1.17 -9.25
CA VAL A 14 10.44 -2.35 -10.06
C VAL A 14 11.92 -2.69 -9.92
N PHE A 15 12.22 -3.98 -9.78
CA PHE A 15 13.57 -4.53 -9.87
C PHE A 15 13.50 -5.87 -10.61
N GLY A 16 13.62 -5.85 -11.94
CA GLY A 16 13.39 -7.03 -12.79
C GLY A 16 11.92 -7.47 -12.82
N GLN A 17 11.70 -8.78 -13.06
CA GLN A 17 10.36 -9.40 -13.13
C GLN A 17 9.36 -8.63 -14.01
N HIS A 18 9.82 -8.23 -15.20
CA HIS A 18 9.07 -7.33 -16.07
C HIS A 18 7.71 -7.90 -16.50
N GLU A 19 7.58 -9.22 -16.64
CA GLU A 19 6.31 -9.88 -16.97
C GLU A 19 5.19 -9.54 -15.98
N TYR A 20 5.49 -9.50 -14.67
CA TYR A 20 4.48 -9.08 -13.68
C TYR A 20 4.16 -7.60 -13.81
N THR A 21 5.18 -6.77 -14.02
CA THR A 21 5.00 -5.33 -14.21
C THR A 21 4.13 -5.04 -15.44
N HIS A 22 4.36 -5.75 -16.56
CA HIS A 22 3.56 -5.61 -17.78
C HIS A 22 2.12 -6.08 -17.59
N ALA A 23 1.91 -7.18 -16.86
CA ALA A 23 0.57 -7.64 -16.50
C ALA A 23 -0.16 -6.62 -15.61
N LEU A 24 0.54 -6.00 -14.65
CA LEU A 24 -0.01 -4.94 -13.81
C LEU A 24 -0.28 -3.66 -14.62
N VAL A 25 0.59 -3.28 -15.55
CA VAL A 25 0.37 -2.13 -16.46
C VAL A 25 -0.94 -2.30 -17.23
N ALA A 26 -1.24 -3.50 -17.74
CA ALA A 26 -2.52 -3.76 -18.40
C ALA A 26 -3.72 -3.55 -17.47
N ASP A 27 -3.59 -3.86 -16.17
CA ASP A 27 -4.64 -3.55 -15.20
C ASP A 27 -4.73 -2.05 -14.91
N LEU A 28 -3.61 -1.34 -14.75
CA LEU A 28 -3.58 0.10 -14.49
C LEU A 28 -4.17 0.91 -15.65
N GLU A 29 -3.86 0.52 -16.88
CA GLU A 29 -4.43 1.11 -18.10
C GLU A 29 -5.95 0.87 -18.18
N ARG A 30 -6.42 -0.34 -17.83
CA ARG A 30 -7.87 -0.63 -17.74
C ARG A 30 -8.55 0.28 -16.73
N GLU A 31 -7.91 0.54 -15.60
CA GLU A 31 -8.43 1.41 -14.55
C GLU A 31 -8.31 2.91 -14.87
N GLY A 32 -7.66 3.28 -15.98
CA GLY A 32 -7.38 4.66 -16.35
C GLY A 32 -6.53 5.38 -15.30
N ALA A 33 -5.60 4.67 -14.67
CA ALA A 33 -4.77 5.20 -13.59
C ALA A 33 -3.64 6.08 -14.12
N ASP A 34 -3.32 7.16 -13.40
CA ASP A 34 -2.02 7.82 -13.54
C ASP A 34 -0.98 7.03 -12.74
N TYR A 35 0.08 6.56 -13.39
CA TYR A 35 1.10 5.75 -12.73
C TYR A 35 2.54 6.09 -13.14
N LEU A 36 3.46 5.77 -12.24
CA LEU A 36 4.90 5.92 -12.40
C LEU A 36 5.60 4.60 -12.10
N ILE A 37 6.35 4.08 -13.07
CA ILE A 37 7.28 2.98 -12.83
C ILE A 37 8.60 3.56 -12.31
N VAL A 38 9.07 3.08 -11.15
CA VAL A 38 10.41 3.39 -10.64
C VAL A 38 11.32 2.21 -10.93
N ASP A 39 12.14 2.33 -11.98
CA ASP A 39 13.05 1.30 -12.42
C ASP A 39 14.35 1.34 -11.62
N ASN A 40 14.41 0.55 -10.54
CA ASN A 40 15.57 0.47 -9.65
C ASN A 40 16.77 -0.26 -10.26
N ARG A 41 16.58 -1.02 -11.34
CA ARG A 41 17.66 -1.79 -11.97
C ARG A 41 18.18 -1.14 -13.24
N GLY A 42 17.41 -0.24 -13.84
CA GLY A 42 17.75 0.45 -15.08
C GLY A 42 17.58 -0.42 -16.32
N ASP A 43 16.81 -1.51 -16.22
CA ASP A 43 16.60 -2.49 -17.29
C ASP A 43 15.14 -2.65 -17.71
N TYR A 44 14.22 -1.79 -17.22
CA TYR A 44 12.79 -1.95 -17.50
C TYR A 44 12.45 -1.72 -18.99
N PRO A 45 11.95 -2.75 -19.70
CA PRO A 45 11.56 -2.62 -21.10
C PRO A 45 10.13 -2.07 -21.18
N ARG A 46 9.99 -0.80 -21.55
CA ARG A 46 8.68 -0.17 -21.80
C ARG A 46 7.92 -0.92 -22.90
N ILE A 47 6.62 -1.11 -22.71
CA ILE A 47 5.73 -1.75 -23.70
C ILE A 47 4.72 -0.76 -24.31
N GLY A 48 4.72 0.50 -23.88
CA GLY A 48 3.87 1.56 -24.40
C GLY A 48 4.36 2.95 -23.99
N THR A 49 3.44 3.76 -23.45
CA THR A 49 3.69 5.15 -23.05
C THR A 49 3.94 5.29 -21.55
N GLU A 50 4.40 4.23 -20.89
CA GLU A 50 4.58 4.24 -19.44
C GLU A 50 5.54 5.37 -19.03
N ARG A 51 5.14 6.10 -18.00
CA ARG A 51 6.04 7.03 -17.32
C ARG A 51 7.01 6.21 -16.47
N VAL A 52 8.31 6.40 -16.72
CA VAL A 52 9.38 5.68 -16.01
C VAL A 52 10.38 6.68 -15.45
N SER A 53 10.72 6.51 -14.18
CA SER A 53 11.86 7.16 -13.53
C SER A 53 12.96 6.11 -13.30
N THR A 54 14.17 6.40 -13.72
CA THR A 54 15.34 5.52 -13.55
C THR A 54 16.38 6.25 -12.68
N PRO A 55 16.40 6.02 -11.35
CA PRO A 55 17.25 6.79 -10.43
C PRO A 55 18.76 6.59 -10.63
N GLY A 56 19.18 5.58 -11.40
CA GLY A 56 20.59 5.24 -11.61
C GLY A 56 21.21 4.40 -10.50
N GLU A 57 20.46 4.17 -9.41
CA GLU A 57 20.81 3.27 -8.31
C GLU A 57 19.56 2.51 -7.83
N ASN A 58 19.77 1.43 -7.06
CA ASN A 58 18.67 0.67 -6.49
C ASN A 58 18.20 1.31 -5.18
N LEU A 59 17.09 2.05 -5.24
CA LEU A 59 16.43 2.65 -4.07
C LEU A 59 15.65 1.62 -3.23
N GLY A 60 15.56 0.39 -3.72
CA GLY A 60 14.68 -0.64 -3.18
C GLY A 60 13.20 -0.25 -3.28
N TRP A 61 12.36 -1.05 -2.63
CA TRP A 61 10.94 -0.74 -2.52
C TRP A 61 10.72 0.56 -1.76
N ALA A 62 11.29 0.70 -0.56
CA ALA A 62 11.04 1.84 0.32
C ALA A 62 11.45 3.18 -0.31
N GLY A 63 12.65 3.27 -0.88
CA GLY A 63 13.11 4.50 -1.53
C GLY A 63 12.37 4.80 -2.84
N GLY A 64 12.01 3.77 -3.60
CA GLY A 64 11.18 3.94 -4.80
C GLY A 64 9.78 4.45 -4.47
N SER A 65 9.16 3.91 -3.42
CA SER A 65 7.87 4.38 -2.92
C SER A 65 7.95 5.82 -2.42
N GLU A 66 8.94 6.17 -1.58
CA GLU A 66 9.17 7.55 -1.11
C GLU A 66 9.31 8.52 -2.29
N LEU A 67 10.13 8.18 -3.29
CA LEU A 67 10.29 8.99 -4.51
C LEU A 67 8.94 9.24 -5.20
N GLY A 68 8.15 8.19 -5.35
CA GLY A 68 6.81 8.25 -5.93
C GLY A 68 5.86 9.18 -5.20
N PHE A 69 5.74 9.04 -3.87
CA PHE A 69 4.93 9.91 -3.03
C PHE A 69 5.37 11.38 -3.16
N ARG A 70 6.68 11.65 -3.11
CA ARG A 70 7.20 13.03 -3.24
C ARG A 70 6.88 13.63 -4.61
N LEU A 71 7.05 12.88 -5.69
CA LEU A 71 6.75 13.35 -7.05
C LEU A 71 5.24 13.62 -7.22
N ALA A 72 4.39 12.68 -6.80
CA ALA A 72 2.93 12.84 -6.85
C ALA A 72 2.51 14.14 -6.15
N PHE A 73 3.04 14.37 -4.94
CA PHE A 73 2.66 15.55 -4.19
C PHE A 73 3.31 16.84 -4.72
N ALA A 74 4.51 16.79 -5.30
CA ALA A 74 5.09 17.93 -5.99
C ALA A 74 4.28 18.34 -7.24
N GLU A 75 3.63 17.37 -7.89
CA GLU A 75 2.83 17.56 -9.11
C GLU A 75 1.37 17.92 -8.85
N GLY A 76 0.96 18.05 -7.58
CA GLY A 76 -0.37 18.52 -7.22
C GLY A 76 -1.43 17.42 -7.07
N TYR A 77 -1.06 16.13 -7.11
CA TYR A 77 -2.01 15.05 -6.83
C TYR A 77 -2.54 15.15 -5.39
N SER A 78 -3.82 14.84 -5.16
CA SER A 78 -4.39 14.85 -3.81
C SER A 78 -4.05 13.57 -3.03
N HIS A 79 -3.80 12.47 -3.74
CA HIS A 79 -3.43 11.18 -3.19
C HIS A 79 -2.24 10.60 -3.95
N ALA A 80 -1.50 9.74 -3.26
CA ALA A 80 -0.43 8.96 -3.86
C ALA A 80 -0.49 7.54 -3.33
N MET A 81 0.03 6.60 -4.11
CA MET A 81 0.03 5.19 -3.77
C MET A 81 1.36 4.54 -4.08
N THR A 82 1.74 3.59 -3.24
CA THR A 82 2.71 2.56 -3.61
C THR A 82 1.98 1.28 -3.95
N LEU A 83 2.41 0.60 -5.02
CA LEU A 83 1.86 -0.68 -5.47
C LEU A 83 3.00 -1.61 -5.90
N ASN A 84 3.04 -2.82 -5.36
CA ASN A 84 4.02 -3.82 -5.79
C ASN A 84 3.73 -4.30 -7.22
N ASN A 85 4.79 -4.55 -7.98
CA ASN A 85 4.68 -4.94 -9.38
C ASN A 85 4.14 -6.37 -9.60
N ASP A 86 4.25 -7.24 -8.61
CA ASP A 86 3.78 -8.64 -8.62
C ASP A 86 2.35 -8.79 -8.09
N THR A 87 1.47 -7.89 -8.52
CA THR A 87 0.06 -7.86 -8.15
C THR A 87 -0.86 -7.91 -9.37
N ARG A 88 -2.07 -8.43 -9.18
CA ARG A 88 -3.23 -8.19 -10.06
C ARG A 88 -4.28 -7.45 -9.26
N VAL A 89 -4.92 -6.45 -9.87
CA VAL A 89 -5.93 -5.62 -9.21
C VAL A 89 -7.33 -5.88 -9.77
N SER A 90 -8.34 -5.79 -8.91
CA SER A 90 -9.74 -6.00 -9.30
C SER A 90 -10.28 -4.92 -10.24
N LYS A 91 -11.44 -5.14 -10.84
CA LYS A 91 -12.14 -4.11 -11.62
C LYS A 91 -12.65 -3.00 -10.68
N GLY A 92 -12.49 -1.74 -11.08
CA GLY A 92 -12.92 -0.58 -10.29
C GLY A 92 -12.04 -0.28 -9.06
N PHE A 93 -10.81 -0.80 -9.08
CA PHE A 93 -9.82 -0.70 -8.01
C PHE A 93 -9.52 0.75 -7.61
N VAL A 94 -9.24 1.62 -8.59
CA VAL A 94 -8.87 3.02 -8.30
C VAL A 94 -10.05 3.79 -7.71
N ALA A 95 -11.22 3.66 -8.34
CA ALA A 95 -12.44 4.31 -7.85
C ALA A 95 -12.82 3.87 -6.43
N ALA A 96 -12.62 2.57 -6.12
CA ALA A 96 -12.90 2.02 -4.80
C ALA A 96 -11.98 2.56 -3.69
N LEU A 97 -10.71 2.82 -4.01
CA LEU A 97 -9.73 3.38 -3.08
C LEU A 97 -9.94 4.88 -2.81
N LEU A 98 -10.54 5.58 -3.77
CA LEU A 98 -10.84 7.02 -3.71
C LEU A 98 -12.32 7.30 -3.41
N ASP A 99 -13.07 6.31 -2.95
CA ASP A 99 -14.52 6.43 -2.79
C ASP A 99 -14.85 7.55 -1.78
N SER A 100 -15.58 8.56 -2.25
CA SER A 100 -15.97 9.74 -1.45
C SER A 100 -16.81 9.44 -0.21
N ARG A 101 -17.36 8.22 -0.08
CA ARG A 101 -18.12 7.76 1.10
C ARG A 101 -17.22 7.21 2.20
N LEU A 102 -15.90 7.09 1.97
CA LEU A 102 -14.94 6.80 3.02
C LEU A 102 -14.97 7.91 4.09
N PRO A 103 -14.63 7.60 5.35
CA PRO A 103 -14.60 8.60 6.41
C PRO A 103 -13.72 9.81 6.07
N ALA A 104 -14.15 11.01 6.45
CA ALA A 104 -13.41 12.25 6.17
C ALA A 104 -12.02 12.29 6.83
N ASP A 105 -11.76 11.46 7.84
CA ASP A 105 -10.45 11.30 8.48
C ASP A 105 -9.56 10.27 7.75
N ALA A 106 -9.94 9.74 6.59
CA ALA A 106 -9.16 8.75 5.85
C ALA A 106 -7.80 9.30 5.40
N GLY A 107 -6.76 9.01 6.19
CA GLY A 107 -5.38 9.32 5.83
C GLY A 107 -4.78 8.23 4.97
N MET A 108 -5.06 6.95 5.28
CA MET A 108 -4.55 5.80 4.54
C MET A 108 -5.67 4.84 4.16
N VAL A 109 -5.62 4.34 2.92
CA VAL A 109 -6.61 3.39 2.38
C VAL A 109 -5.88 2.26 1.66
N GLY A 110 -6.31 1.01 1.88
CA GLY A 110 -5.83 -0.14 1.13
C GLY A 110 -6.96 -1.07 0.68
N PRO A 111 -6.67 -2.01 -0.24
CA PRO A 111 -7.63 -3.00 -0.71
C PRO A 111 -7.71 -4.20 0.22
N MET A 112 -8.60 -5.13 -0.10
CA MET A 112 -8.55 -6.51 0.38
C MET A 112 -7.48 -7.31 -0.38
N PHE A 113 -6.99 -8.41 0.19
CA PHE A 113 -5.93 -9.25 -0.37
C PHE A 113 -6.28 -10.75 -0.33
N ASP A 114 -5.68 -11.57 -1.20
CA ASP A 114 -5.59 -13.03 -1.01
C ASP A 114 -4.69 -13.41 0.16
N VAL A 115 -3.57 -12.71 0.28
CA VAL A 115 -2.53 -12.91 1.28
C VAL A 115 -2.00 -11.53 1.71
N GLY A 116 -2.07 -11.25 3.00
CA GLY A 116 -1.57 -10.01 3.59
C GLY A 116 -1.91 -9.94 5.07
N PHE A 117 -2.03 -8.72 5.61
CA PHE A 117 -2.47 -8.54 7.00
C PHE A 117 -3.82 -9.20 7.27
N PRO A 118 -4.00 -9.98 8.35
CA PRO A 118 -5.16 -10.88 8.43
C PRO A 118 -6.52 -10.17 8.51
N PHE A 119 -6.55 -8.87 8.83
CA PHE A 119 -7.75 -8.05 8.83
C PHE A 119 -8.17 -7.49 7.47
N ALA A 120 -7.26 -7.57 6.49
CA ALA A 120 -7.45 -7.15 5.10
C ALA A 120 -7.47 -8.34 4.12
N VAL A 121 -7.53 -9.58 4.61
CA VAL A 121 -7.62 -10.77 3.74
C VAL A 121 -9.07 -11.11 3.45
N ALA A 122 -9.39 -11.37 2.17
CA ALA A 122 -10.71 -11.82 1.75
C ALA A 122 -10.93 -13.31 2.06
N ASP A 123 -12.17 -13.69 2.35
CA ASP A 123 -12.52 -15.07 2.68
C ASP A 123 -12.43 -16.00 1.46
N GLU A 124 -13.00 -15.59 0.32
CA GLU A 124 -13.18 -16.43 -0.89
C GLU A 124 -12.01 -16.37 -1.89
N LYS A 125 -11.01 -15.51 -1.64
CA LYS A 125 -9.75 -15.38 -2.40
C LYS A 125 -9.82 -15.68 -3.90
N PRO A 126 -10.72 -15.02 -4.66
CA PRO A 126 -10.84 -15.26 -6.09
C PRO A 126 -9.64 -14.67 -6.85
N ASP A 127 -9.57 -14.95 -8.15
CA ASP A 127 -8.78 -14.11 -9.05
C ASP A 127 -9.35 -12.68 -9.04
N ALA A 128 -8.47 -11.67 -9.09
CA ALA A 128 -8.84 -10.28 -8.90
C ALA A 128 -9.85 -9.80 -9.93
N GLU A 129 -9.74 -10.30 -11.17
CA GLU A 129 -10.69 -10.02 -12.24
C GLU A 129 -12.13 -10.49 -11.91
N SER A 130 -12.25 -11.55 -11.10
CA SER A 130 -13.52 -12.16 -10.68
C SER A 130 -13.97 -11.71 -9.29
N TYR A 131 -13.23 -10.81 -8.64
CA TYR A 131 -13.61 -10.28 -7.33
C TYR A 131 -14.94 -9.51 -7.44
N VAL A 132 -15.87 -9.79 -6.52
CA VAL A 132 -17.15 -9.09 -6.41
C VAL A 132 -17.07 -8.05 -5.28
N PRO A 133 -17.02 -6.75 -5.60
CA PRO A 133 -16.93 -5.67 -4.63
C PRO A 133 -18.09 -5.69 -3.62
N ARG A 134 -17.77 -5.41 -2.36
CA ARG A 134 -18.76 -5.16 -1.31
C ARG A 134 -18.63 -3.71 -0.89
N ALA A 135 -19.73 -2.95 -0.92
CA ALA A 135 -19.77 -1.55 -0.50
C ALA A 135 -19.60 -1.40 1.01
N ARG A 136 -18.40 -1.71 1.51
CA ARG A 136 -18.01 -1.73 2.92
C ARG A 136 -16.57 -1.31 3.06
N TYR A 137 -16.24 -0.79 4.23
CA TYR A 137 -14.86 -0.58 4.65
C TYR A 137 -14.65 -1.09 6.07
N ARG A 138 -13.39 -1.27 6.45
CA ARG A 138 -12.95 -1.70 7.79
C ARG A 138 -12.00 -0.65 8.34
N LYS A 139 -12.21 -0.24 9.60
CA LYS A 139 -11.17 0.50 10.32
C LYS A 139 -10.08 -0.47 10.76
N VAL A 140 -8.84 -0.22 10.36
CA VAL A 140 -7.72 -1.14 10.52
C VAL A 140 -6.57 -0.49 11.29
N PRO A 141 -5.73 -1.29 11.97
CA PRO A 141 -4.60 -0.75 12.74
C PRO A 141 -3.44 -0.27 11.85
N ALA A 142 -3.33 -0.81 10.64
CA ALA A 142 -2.32 -0.51 9.63
C ALA A 142 -2.86 -0.85 8.23
N VAL A 143 -2.26 -0.26 7.19
CA VAL A 143 -2.49 -0.62 5.78
C VAL A 143 -1.20 -1.21 5.23
N GLU A 144 -1.27 -2.30 4.49
CA GLU A 144 -0.07 -3.02 4.01
C GLU A 144 0.62 -2.27 2.88
N GLY A 145 1.96 -2.17 2.94
CA GLY A 145 2.78 -1.50 1.93
C GLY A 145 2.69 -2.07 0.50
N THR A 146 2.18 -3.30 0.32
CA THR A 146 1.91 -3.89 -0.99
C THR A 146 1.02 -2.97 -1.84
N ALA A 147 0.01 -2.36 -1.22
CA ALA A 147 -0.93 -1.45 -1.87
C ALA A 147 -1.49 -0.47 -0.84
N LEU A 148 -0.88 0.71 -0.78
CA LEU A 148 -1.14 1.71 0.25
C LEU A 148 -1.34 3.07 -0.41
N VAL A 149 -2.57 3.58 -0.35
CA VAL A 149 -2.90 4.96 -0.69
C VAL A 149 -2.71 5.82 0.55
N MET A 150 -2.13 7.01 0.38
CA MET A 150 -2.13 8.05 1.41
C MET A 150 -2.58 9.39 0.83
N SER A 151 -3.40 10.13 1.57
CA SER A 151 -3.76 11.50 1.22
C SER A 151 -2.57 12.45 1.44
N ARG A 152 -2.55 13.57 0.71
CA ARG A 152 -1.55 14.62 0.89
C ARG A 152 -1.48 15.11 2.33
N ASP A 153 -2.64 15.43 2.93
CA ASP A 153 -2.68 15.99 4.28
C ASP A 153 -2.10 15.00 5.31
N CYS A 154 -2.34 13.69 5.12
CA CYS A 154 -1.73 12.66 5.93
C CYS A 154 -0.21 12.56 5.67
N TRP A 155 0.24 12.61 4.41
CA TRP A 155 1.66 12.61 4.05
C TRP A 155 2.42 13.77 4.70
N ASP A 156 1.89 14.98 4.58
CA ASP A 156 2.48 16.19 5.12
C ASP A 156 2.52 16.15 6.66
N ALA A 157 1.46 15.62 7.29
CA ALA A 157 1.40 15.47 8.74
C ALA A 157 2.37 14.41 9.30
N VAL A 158 2.66 13.34 8.55
CA VAL A 158 3.62 12.32 8.99
C VAL A 158 5.07 12.67 8.62
N GLY A 159 5.29 13.45 7.56
CA GLY A 159 6.61 13.88 7.12
C GLY A 159 7.35 12.87 6.24
N GLY A 160 6.61 12.03 5.50
CA GLY A 160 7.16 11.00 4.61
C GLY A 160 7.65 9.73 5.29
N MET A 161 8.46 8.92 4.62
CA MET A 161 8.95 7.62 5.12
C MET A 161 10.29 7.75 5.87
N ASP A 162 10.45 7.04 6.99
CA ASP A 162 11.74 6.93 7.68
C ASP A 162 12.65 5.88 7.01
N LEU A 163 13.26 6.28 5.90
CA LEU A 163 14.20 5.44 5.15
C LEU A 163 15.48 5.12 5.96
N SER A 164 15.84 5.97 6.92
CA SER A 164 17.03 5.77 7.75
C SER A 164 16.88 4.56 8.67
N THR A 165 15.66 4.32 9.16
CA THR A 165 15.34 3.20 10.05
C THR A 165 14.86 1.98 9.28
N PHE A 166 13.96 2.16 8.30
CA PHE A 166 13.25 1.04 7.66
C PHE A 166 13.68 0.77 6.21
N GLY A 167 14.47 1.65 5.58
CA GLY A 167 14.79 1.59 4.15
C GLY A 167 15.53 0.34 3.71
N ARG A 168 16.40 -0.24 4.56
CA ARG A 168 17.22 -1.41 4.20
C ARG A 168 16.40 -2.62 3.73
N TYR A 169 15.27 -2.87 4.37
CA TYR A 169 14.40 -4.01 4.06
C TYR A 169 12.99 -3.58 3.62
N GLY A 170 12.59 -2.34 3.89
CA GLY A 170 11.21 -1.86 3.77
C GLY A 170 10.27 -2.36 4.88
N TRP A 171 10.66 -3.39 5.64
CA TRP A 171 9.80 -4.00 6.67
C TRP A 171 9.55 -3.05 7.84
N GLY A 172 8.28 -2.87 8.19
CA GLY A 172 7.85 -2.00 9.29
C GLY A 172 7.61 -0.55 8.89
N LEU A 173 7.90 -0.18 7.64
CA LEU A 173 7.70 1.17 7.15
C LEU A 173 6.22 1.54 7.10
N ASP A 174 5.38 0.60 6.66
CA ASP A 174 3.92 0.71 6.67
C ASP A 174 3.34 0.80 8.10
N LEU A 175 3.91 0.03 9.04
CA LEU A 175 3.56 0.09 10.46
C LEU A 175 3.98 1.41 11.12
N ASP A 176 5.16 1.92 10.78
CA ASP A 176 5.66 3.20 11.24
C ASP A 176 4.78 4.36 10.73
N LEU A 177 4.44 4.36 9.44
CA LEU A 177 3.47 5.29 8.86
C LEU A 177 2.11 5.18 9.57
N ALA A 178 1.63 3.97 9.81
CA ALA A 178 0.36 3.76 10.47
C ALA A 178 0.31 4.35 11.88
N LEU A 179 1.37 4.15 12.68
CA LEU A 179 1.48 4.73 14.02
C LEU A 179 1.54 6.26 13.98
N ARG A 180 2.31 6.84 13.05
CA ARG A 180 2.40 8.30 12.89
C ARG A 180 1.07 8.91 12.41
N ALA A 181 0.43 8.33 11.41
CA ALA A 181 -0.86 8.77 10.88
C ALA A 181 -1.94 8.78 11.98
N ARG A 182 -2.04 7.68 12.75
CA ARG A 182 -2.95 7.58 13.90
C ARG A 182 -2.66 8.63 14.97
N LYS A 183 -1.39 8.87 15.28
CA LYS A 183 -0.98 9.90 16.24
C LYS A 183 -1.36 11.31 15.77
N SER A 184 -1.35 11.55 14.47
CA SER A 184 -1.80 12.79 13.83
C SER A 184 -3.32 12.87 13.63
N GLY A 185 -4.09 11.91 14.14
CA GLY A 185 -5.56 11.93 14.12
C GLY A 185 -6.20 11.31 12.88
N TYR A 186 -5.42 10.73 11.96
CA TYR A 186 -5.95 10.10 10.76
C TYR A 186 -6.47 8.68 11.01
N GLY A 187 -7.55 8.35 10.32
CA GLY A 187 -8.11 7.03 10.18
C GLY A 187 -7.40 6.21 9.10
N LEU A 188 -7.33 4.91 9.33
CA LEU A 188 -6.76 3.93 8.42
C LEU A 188 -7.84 2.93 8.06
N TYR A 189 -8.01 2.70 6.77
CA TYR A 189 -9.14 1.95 6.26
C TYR A 189 -8.72 0.90 5.22
N THR A 190 -9.42 -0.23 5.25
CA THR A 190 -9.43 -1.18 4.14
C THR A 190 -10.80 -1.15 3.49
N THR A 191 -10.87 -0.95 2.17
CA THR A 191 -12.13 -1.02 1.41
C THR A 191 -12.36 -2.44 0.90
N GLU A 192 -13.56 -2.98 1.08
CA GLU A 192 -13.98 -4.26 0.47
C GLU A 192 -14.47 -4.09 -0.98
N MET A 193 -14.30 -2.91 -1.56
CA MET A 193 -14.61 -2.67 -2.97
C MET A 193 -13.41 -2.86 -3.90
N ALA A 194 -12.20 -2.96 -3.34
CA ALA A 194 -10.95 -3.17 -4.07
C ALA A 194 -10.28 -4.45 -3.57
N TYR A 195 -9.63 -5.17 -4.47
CA TYR A 195 -8.97 -6.43 -4.15
C TYR A 195 -7.70 -6.66 -4.96
N ILE A 196 -6.74 -7.36 -4.35
CA ILE A 196 -5.46 -7.75 -4.93
C ILE A 196 -5.22 -9.25 -4.78
N ASN A 197 -4.74 -9.86 -5.86
CA ASN A 197 -3.88 -11.04 -5.74
C ASN A 197 -2.41 -10.63 -5.70
N HIS A 198 -1.68 -11.08 -4.69
CA HIS A 198 -0.26 -10.77 -4.52
C HIS A 198 0.57 -12.05 -4.70
N PHE A 199 1.34 -12.11 -5.79
CA PHE A 199 2.03 -13.35 -6.16
C PHE A 199 3.23 -13.67 -5.28
N GLY A 200 3.85 -12.68 -4.62
CA GLY A 200 4.46 -12.73 -3.29
C GLY A 200 5.45 -13.86 -2.95
N ARG A 201 5.88 -14.69 -3.90
CA ARG A 201 6.62 -15.94 -3.67
C ARG A 201 7.92 -16.08 -4.46
N LYS A 202 8.30 -15.13 -5.32
CA LYS A 202 9.52 -15.27 -6.17
C LYS A 202 10.68 -14.33 -5.87
N THR A 203 10.49 -13.27 -5.08
CA THR A 203 11.58 -12.33 -4.74
C THR A 203 12.36 -12.67 -3.46
N ALA A 204 11.84 -13.52 -2.57
CA ALA A 204 12.48 -13.83 -1.29
C ALA A 204 12.79 -15.33 -1.03
N ASN A 205 12.34 -16.25 -1.89
CA ASN A 205 12.33 -17.70 -1.56
C ASN A 205 13.34 -18.58 -2.31
N THR A 206 14.27 -18.02 -3.07
CA THR A 206 15.28 -18.83 -3.74
C THR A 206 16.58 -18.83 -2.93
N HIS A 207 16.84 -19.97 -2.26
CA HIS A 207 18.05 -20.36 -1.50
C HIS A 207 18.09 -20.01 -0.01
N PHE A 208 18.93 -20.76 0.74
CA PHE A 208 19.26 -20.67 2.18
C PHE A 208 19.42 -19.25 2.78
N GLY A 209 19.46 -18.20 1.94
CA GLY A 209 19.38 -16.79 2.33
C GLY A 209 17.97 -16.28 2.70
N GLY A 210 16.88 -16.90 2.24
CA GLY A 210 15.51 -16.44 2.52
C GLY A 210 15.17 -16.42 4.01
N HIS A 211 15.52 -17.48 4.75
CA HIS A 211 15.26 -17.54 6.19
C HIS A 211 16.09 -16.52 6.98
N ARG A 212 17.37 -16.34 6.62
CA ARG A 212 18.25 -15.33 7.23
C ARG A 212 17.77 -13.90 6.91
N TYR A 213 17.30 -13.67 5.68
CA TYR A 213 16.70 -12.41 5.26
C TYR A 213 15.45 -12.10 6.07
N HIS A 214 14.49 -13.03 6.15
CA HIS A 214 13.26 -12.85 6.93
C HIS A 214 13.53 -12.58 8.41
N TRP A 215 14.46 -13.32 9.02
CA TRP A 215 14.83 -13.12 10.42
C TRP A 215 15.50 -11.76 10.62
N GLY A 216 16.42 -11.39 9.74
CA GLY A 216 17.10 -10.09 9.74
C GLY A 216 16.13 -8.92 9.56
N ALA A 217 15.18 -9.03 8.62
CA ALA A 217 14.17 -8.03 8.34
C ALA A 217 13.19 -7.88 9.51
N SER A 218 12.72 -8.99 10.09
CA SER A 218 11.85 -8.98 11.28
C SER A 218 12.54 -8.32 12.48
N ALA A 219 13.80 -8.69 12.76
CA ALA A 219 14.57 -8.11 13.85
C ALA A 219 14.88 -6.61 13.62
N ALA A 220 15.11 -6.20 12.36
CA ALA A 220 15.28 -4.79 12.00
C ALA A 220 13.98 -4.00 12.22
N MET A 221 12.85 -4.52 11.74
CA MET A 221 11.51 -3.93 11.94
C MET A 221 11.20 -3.71 13.42
N ILE A 222 11.33 -4.75 14.26
CA ILE A 222 11.01 -4.65 15.71
C ILE A 222 11.90 -3.62 16.39
N ARG A 223 13.21 -3.61 16.08
CA ARG A 223 14.14 -2.61 16.64
C ARG A 223 13.82 -1.21 16.16
N GLY A 224 13.46 -1.04 14.89
CA GLY A 224 13.04 0.24 14.31
C GLY A 224 11.82 0.79 15.01
N LEU A 225 10.74 0.01 15.09
CA LEU A 225 9.50 0.39 15.77
C LEU A 225 9.73 0.72 17.25
N ARG A 226 10.56 -0.08 17.95
CA ARG A 226 10.93 0.22 19.35
C ARG A 226 11.66 1.56 19.44
N ARG A 227 12.58 1.84 18.52
CA ARG A 227 13.39 3.07 18.53
C ARG A 227 12.54 4.30 18.25
N THR A 228 11.60 4.22 17.30
CA THR A 228 10.81 5.37 16.85
C THR A 228 9.55 5.60 17.70
N HIS A 229 8.89 4.54 18.18
CA HIS A 229 7.60 4.63 18.88
C HIS A 229 7.62 4.13 20.33
N GLY A 230 8.73 3.54 20.77
CA GLY A 230 8.82 2.89 22.08
C GLY A 230 8.24 1.48 22.11
N TRP A 231 8.60 0.73 23.14
CA TRP A 231 8.22 -0.69 23.29
C TRP A 231 6.70 -0.93 23.36
N PRO A 232 5.90 -0.12 24.08
CA PRO A 232 4.46 -0.35 24.17
C PRO A 232 3.75 -0.25 22.81
N ALA A 233 4.08 0.76 22.00
CA ALA A 233 3.49 0.95 20.68
C ALA A 233 3.92 -0.15 19.70
N ALA A 234 5.20 -0.51 19.70
CA ALA A 234 5.74 -1.58 18.86
C ALA A 234 5.06 -2.94 19.15
N MET A 235 4.94 -3.31 20.42
CA MET A 235 4.25 -4.56 20.80
C MET A 235 2.74 -4.48 20.57
N GLY A 236 2.14 -3.30 20.74
CA GLY A 236 0.72 -3.07 20.48
C GLY A 236 0.35 -3.34 19.03
N ILE A 237 1.06 -2.73 18.08
CA ILE A 237 0.77 -2.92 16.65
C ILE A 237 1.07 -4.34 16.16
N LEU A 238 2.17 -4.95 16.63
CA LEU A 238 2.49 -6.35 16.29
C LEU A 238 1.46 -7.33 16.85
N ARG A 239 0.92 -7.05 18.04
CA ARG A 239 -0.19 -7.82 18.61
C ARG A 239 -1.46 -7.64 17.80
N GLU A 240 -1.77 -6.45 17.30
CA GLU A 240 -2.91 -6.20 16.40
C GLU A 240 -2.76 -6.99 15.08
N MET A 241 -1.54 -7.14 14.56
CA MET A 241 -1.25 -7.99 13.38
C MET A 241 -1.37 -9.50 13.70
N GLY A 242 -0.85 -9.95 14.84
CA GLY A 242 -0.83 -11.38 15.21
C GLY A 242 -2.14 -11.92 15.78
N MET A 243 -2.92 -11.10 16.50
CA MET A 243 -4.24 -11.50 17.01
C MET A 243 -5.29 -11.64 15.91
N ALA A 244 -5.01 -11.15 14.70
CA ALA A 244 -5.91 -11.22 13.57
C ALA A 244 -5.99 -12.64 12.94
N HIS A 245 -5.13 -13.59 13.33
CA HIS A 245 -5.25 -14.99 12.86
C HIS A 245 -6.51 -15.72 13.34
N HIS A 246 -7.22 -15.21 14.36
CA HIS A 246 -8.38 -15.92 14.94
C HIS A 246 -9.59 -15.04 15.27
N ARG A 247 -9.63 -13.77 14.82
CA ARG A 247 -10.63 -12.82 15.30
C ARG A 247 -11.26 -11.98 14.18
N LYS A 248 -12.52 -12.32 13.83
CA LYS A 248 -13.50 -11.55 13.01
C LYS A 248 -13.86 -10.14 13.59
N TRP A 249 -13.01 -9.52 14.39
CA TRP A 249 -13.40 -8.39 15.27
C TRP A 249 -13.19 -7.00 14.64
N HIS A 250 -12.71 -6.92 13.40
CA HIS A 250 -12.65 -5.63 12.69
C HIS A 250 -14.06 -5.27 12.24
N LYS A 251 -14.62 -4.24 12.88
CA LYS A 251 -15.95 -3.72 12.54
C LYS A 251 -15.93 -3.32 11.06
N SER A 252 -16.77 -3.99 10.28
CA SER A 252 -17.04 -3.63 8.90
C SER A 252 -18.22 -2.66 8.89
N PHE A 253 -18.07 -1.57 8.16
CA PHE A 253 -19.05 -0.51 8.08
C PHE A 253 -19.58 -0.46 6.65
N PRO A 254 -20.91 -0.42 6.44
CA PRO A 254 -21.46 -0.20 5.11
C PRO A 254 -21.06 1.19 4.62
N LEU A 255 -20.74 1.30 3.33
CA LEU A 255 -20.65 2.60 2.67
C LEU A 255 -22.08 3.06 2.38
N THR A 256 -22.68 3.72 3.38
CA THR A 256 -24.01 4.31 3.22
C THR A 256 -23.94 5.46 2.22
N CYS A 257 -24.92 5.51 1.32
CA CYS A 257 -25.16 6.72 0.53
C CYS A 257 -25.40 7.88 1.51
N PRO A 258 -24.79 9.07 1.32
CA PRO A 258 -25.23 10.23 2.07
C PRO A 258 -26.73 10.40 1.83
N ALA A 259 -27.50 10.54 2.90
CA ALA A 259 -28.95 10.70 2.83
C ALA A 259 -29.30 12.05 2.17
N SER A 260 -29.22 12.12 0.84
CA SER A 260 -29.77 13.16 -0.03
C SER A 260 -29.32 12.90 -1.48
N CYS A 261 -30.16 12.21 -2.25
CA CYS A 261 -30.32 12.46 -3.69
C CYS A 261 -31.31 13.61 -3.87
#